data_AF-S9X868-F1
#
_entry.id   AF-S9X868-F1
#
_cell.length_a   1.000
_cell.length_b   1.000
_cell.length_c   1.000
_cell.angle_alpha   90.00
_cell.angle_beta   90.00
_cell.angle_gamma   90.00
#
_symmetry.space_group_name_H-M   'P 1'
#
loop_
_entity.id
_entity.type
_entity.pdbx_description
1 polymer ?
#
loop_
_entity_poly.entity_id
_entity_poly.type
_entity_poly.pdbx_seq_one_letter_code
_entity_poly.pdbx_strand_id
1 'polypeptide(L)'
;MPKLIRRSSLKSRILNFPIDFLISISEDFDSVEWDKVSERWSIPLSLVSNILFIFICAYLENTKTRLNRSQLFIGTRSAKATSSWFRGFLSFFLLCLVAFSIINIFSCFSFQKKTYRTLPQSDKNVQTTPGLRPAHSEPNENEKRSFELVVWSPNVFSLYFSCLFSPIHLLILWIYILSPKIILLSVIFSLQLFFIARRFKDMMKDRDCLHQQVFYEYDKKFVEPRLSVVKRDVATNTSYGPVSAAVEYYSPKRPIDAFLEHKTSPSVRSPKTPGSPLFTYRRGNRHSLAASVPRESNSPLKRFSRFTPERRHFEG
;
A
#
# COMPACT_ATOMS: atom_id res chain seq x y z
N MET A 1 37.70 -26.88 -0.37
CA MET A 1 38.81 -25.91 -0.41
C MET A 1 38.23 -24.50 -0.43
N PRO A 2 38.62 -23.59 0.48
CA PRO A 2 38.11 -22.21 0.49
C PRO A 2 38.63 -21.43 -0.74
N LYS A 3 37.73 -20.67 -1.39
CA LYS A 3 38.04 -19.89 -2.59
C LYS A 3 38.99 -18.74 -2.25
N LEU A 4 40.22 -18.73 -2.80
CA LEU A 4 41.15 -17.61 -2.62
C LEU A 4 40.62 -16.38 -3.38
N ILE A 5 40.25 -15.35 -2.64
CA ILE A 5 39.84 -14.04 -3.20
C ILE A 5 41.09 -13.16 -3.28
N ARG A 6 41.41 -12.67 -4.49
CA ARG A 6 42.53 -11.74 -4.71
C ARG A 6 42.22 -10.42 -4.00
N ARG A 7 43.11 -9.98 -3.10
CA ARG A 7 42.99 -8.68 -2.43
C ARG A 7 43.23 -7.56 -3.45
N SER A 8 42.37 -6.53 -3.43
CA SER A 8 42.55 -5.33 -4.26
C SER A 8 43.73 -4.50 -3.76
N SER A 9 44.36 -3.72 -4.65
CA SER A 9 45.48 -2.86 -4.26
C SER A 9 44.98 -1.68 -3.41
N LEU A 10 45.80 -1.19 -2.47
CA LEU A 10 45.38 -0.09 -1.57
C LEU A 10 44.99 1.19 -2.33
N LYS A 11 45.68 1.50 -3.43
CA LYS A 11 45.35 2.64 -4.31
C LYS A 11 43.98 2.49 -4.96
N SER A 12 43.65 1.29 -5.45
CA SER A 12 42.32 1.02 -6.01
C SER A 12 41.21 1.14 -4.97
N ARG A 13 41.49 0.74 -3.72
CA ARG A 13 40.52 0.85 -2.62
C ARG A 13 40.24 2.29 -2.22
N ILE A 14 41.25 3.15 -2.19
CA ILE A 14 41.06 4.59 -1.88
C ILE A 14 40.27 5.27 -3.00
N LEU A 15 40.54 4.93 -4.26
CA LEU A 15 39.83 5.52 -5.41
C LEU A 15 38.37 5.06 -5.48
N ASN A 16 38.10 3.79 -5.16
CA ASN A 16 36.73 3.24 -5.16
C ASN A 16 35.96 3.51 -3.86
N PHE A 17 36.64 3.83 -2.76
CA PHE A 17 36.03 4.14 -1.45
C PHE A 17 34.82 5.07 -1.51
N PRO A 18 34.81 6.21 -2.24
CA PRO A 18 33.63 7.07 -2.30
C PRO A 18 32.42 6.39 -2.94
N ILE A 19 32.65 5.56 -3.97
CA ILE A 19 31.57 4.82 -4.65
C ILE A 19 31.09 3.69 -3.75
N ASP A 20 32.01 2.93 -3.16
CA ASP A 20 31.69 1.86 -2.22
C ASP A 20 30.91 2.40 -1.00
N PHE A 21 31.28 3.59 -0.52
CA PHE A 21 30.58 4.28 0.56
C PHE A 21 29.19 4.77 0.14
N LEU A 22 29.04 5.31 -1.07
CA LEU A 22 27.72 5.69 -1.61
C LEU A 22 26.81 4.47 -1.78
N ILE A 23 27.34 3.35 -2.25
CA ILE A 23 26.61 2.08 -2.37
C ILE A 23 26.18 1.61 -0.97
N SER A 24 27.09 1.61 0.00
CA SER A 24 26.77 1.25 1.40
C SER A 24 25.70 2.15 1.99
N ILE A 25 25.80 3.48 1.81
CA ILE A 25 24.75 4.41 2.26
C ILE A 25 23.43 4.10 1.57
N SER A 26 23.45 3.77 0.27
CA SER A 26 22.22 3.47 -0.46
C SER A 26 21.58 2.17 0.02
N GLU A 27 22.38 1.15 0.34
CA GLU A 27 21.93 -0.12 0.92
C GLU A 27 21.33 0.11 2.31
N ASP A 28 22.04 0.85 3.15
CA ASP A 28 21.56 1.24 4.48
C ASP A 28 20.26 2.05 4.36
N PHE A 29 20.18 3.00 3.44
CA PHE A 29 19.01 3.84 3.23
C PHE A 29 17.80 3.04 2.74
N ASP A 30 17.97 2.07 1.85
CA ASP A 30 16.88 1.21 1.36
C ASP A 30 16.44 0.17 2.42
N SER A 31 17.37 -0.26 3.29
CA SER A 31 17.07 -1.17 4.40
C SER A 31 16.21 -0.53 5.50
N VAL A 32 16.21 0.80 5.61
CA VAL A 32 15.46 1.54 6.63
C VAL A 32 13.96 1.50 6.35
N GLU A 33 13.18 1.05 7.34
CA GLU A 33 11.72 1.08 7.31
C GLU A 33 11.19 2.50 7.51
N TRP A 34 11.22 3.30 6.45
CA TRP A 34 10.85 4.71 6.49
C TRP A 34 9.42 5.00 6.96
N ASP A 35 8.50 4.05 6.82
CA ASP A 35 7.14 4.19 7.33
C ASP A 35 7.11 4.34 8.86
N LYS A 36 7.83 3.47 9.60
CA LYS A 36 7.89 3.52 11.06
C LYS A 36 8.65 4.76 11.56
N VAL A 37 9.73 5.11 10.86
CA VAL A 37 10.50 6.32 11.16
C VAL A 37 9.62 7.56 10.96
N SER A 38 8.83 7.60 9.88
CA SER A 38 7.97 8.73 9.57
C SER A 38 6.90 8.98 10.64
N GLU A 39 6.27 7.92 11.14
CA GLU A 39 5.21 8.01 12.14
C GLU A 39 5.70 8.63 13.44
N ARG A 40 6.93 8.28 13.86
CA ARG A 40 7.51 8.78 15.10
C ARG A 40 8.20 10.13 14.97
N TRP A 41 8.95 10.34 13.89
CA TRP A 41 9.91 11.46 13.80
C TRP A 41 9.50 12.57 12.84
N SER A 42 8.61 12.34 11.88
CA SER A 42 8.36 13.35 10.83
C SER A 42 7.77 14.65 11.39
N ILE A 43 6.76 14.55 12.25
CA ILE A 43 6.12 15.70 12.88
C ILE A 43 7.04 16.42 13.87
N PRO A 44 7.66 15.77 14.88
CA PRO A 44 8.48 16.48 15.84
C PRO A 44 9.72 17.10 15.18
N LEU A 45 10.35 16.41 14.23
CA LEU A 45 11.53 16.96 13.54
C LEU A 45 11.18 18.22 12.75
N SER A 46 10.10 18.20 11.98
CA SER A 46 9.67 19.37 11.20
C SER A 46 9.22 20.54 12.09
N LEU A 47 8.55 20.27 13.21
CA LEU A 47 8.21 21.29 14.19
C LEU A 47 9.47 21.92 14.81
N VAL A 48 10.45 21.11 15.20
CA VAL A 48 11.73 21.59 15.73
C VAL A 48 12.47 22.43 14.69
N SER A 49 12.52 21.98 13.44
CA SER A 49 13.14 22.74 12.33
C SER A 49 12.44 24.09 12.08
N ASN A 50 11.11 24.13 12.13
CA ASN A 50 10.33 25.36 11.98
C ASN A 50 10.57 26.35 13.15
N ILE A 51 10.56 25.85 14.39
CA ILE A 51 10.83 26.67 15.59
C ILE A 51 12.26 27.22 15.53
N LEU A 52 13.22 26.38 15.18
CA LEU A 52 14.63 26.77 15.02
C LEU A 52 14.77 27.86 13.95
N PHE A 53 14.09 27.72 12.81
CA PHE A 53 14.09 28.71 11.75
C PHE A 53 13.54 30.06 12.22
N ILE A 54 12.37 30.06 12.88
CA ILE A 54 11.74 31.28 13.41
C ILE A 54 12.64 31.95 14.46
N PHE A 55 13.25 31.17 15.35
CA PHE A 55 14.15 31.69 16.39
C PHE A 55 15.37 32.39 15.77
N ILE A 56 15.96 31.78 14.75
CA ILE A 56 17.10 32.35 14.01
C ILE A 56 16.68 33.62 13.27
N CYS A 57 15.54 33.62 12.58
CA CYS A 57 14.99 34.82 11.95
C CYS A 57 14.79 35.95 12.97
N ALA A 58 14.19 35.66 14.12
CA ALA A 58 13.95 36.63 15.17
C ALA A 58 15.26 37.23 15.72
N TYR A 59 16.29 36.41 15.91
CA TYR A 59 17.61 36.87 16.33
C TYR A 59 18.23 37.82 15.29
N LEU A 60 18.20 37.43 14.01
CA LEU A 60 18.75 38.25 12.92
C LEU A 60 17.99 39.58 12.77
N GLU A 61 16.67 39.58 12.92
CA GLU A 61 15.83 40.78 12.85
C GLU A 61 16.13 41.76 14.01
N ASN A 62 16.26 41.24 15.23
CA ASN A 62 16.58 42.04 16.42
C ASN A 62 17.99 42.68 16.31
N THR A 63 18.96 41.96 15.74
CA THR A 63 20.31 42.53 15.51
C THR A 63 20.31 43.60 14.42
N LYS A 64 19.52 43.45 13.34
CA LYS A 64 19.35 44.48 12.30
C LYS A 64 18.73 45.76 12.86
N THR A 65 17.64 45.64 13.61
CA THR A 65 16.93 46.80 14.19
C THR A 65 17.79 47.57 15.20
N ARG A 66 18.57 46.86 16.04
CA ARG A 66 19.54 47.49 16.96
C ARG A 66 20.61 48.28 16.22
N LEU A 67 21.15 47.72 15.13
CA LEU A 67 22.17 48.39 14.32
C LEU A 67 21.61 49.67 13.68
N ASN A 68 20.43 49.62 13.08
CA ASN A 68 19.77 50.79 12.48
C ASN A 68 19.47 51.88 13.52
N ARG A 69 19.02 51.52 14.73
CA ARG A 69 18.80 52.50 15.82
C ARG A 69 20.10 53.17 16.27
N SER A 70 21.20 52.42 16.37
CA SER A 70 22.49 53.00 16.76
C SER A 70 23.07 53.99 15.73
N GLN A 71 22.70 53.85 14.44
CA GLN A 71 23.10 54.79 13.38
C GLN A 71 22.29 56.09 13.39
N LEU A 72 21.03 56.05 13.86
CA LEU A 72 20.18 57.24 14.00
C LEU A 72 20.64 58.17 15.15
N PHE A 73 21.26 57.62 16.19
CA PHE A 73 21.78 58.39 17.33
C PHE A 73 23.31 58.52 17.23
N ILE A 74 23.76 59.47 16.41
CA ILE A 74 25.16 59.92 16.33
C ILE A 74 25.57 60.48 17.70
N GLY A 75 26.23 59.68 18.55
CA GLY A 75 26.81 60.21 19.80
C GLY A 75 27.02 59.23 20.95
N THR A 76 26.36 58.08 20.98
CA THR A 76 26.65 57.08 22.04
C THR A 76 27.65 56.06 21.52
N ARG A 77 28.75 55.86 22.28
CA ARG A 77 29.85 54.94 21.95
C ARG A 77 29.29 53.63 21.43
N SER A 78 29.63 53.31 20.18
CA SER A 78 29.31 52.07 19.47
C SER A 78 29.25 50.89 20.44
N ALA A 79 28.04 50.46 20.78
CA ALA A 79 27.83 49.34 21.67
C ALA A 79 28.59 48.15 21.07
N LYS A 80 29.58 47.65 21.83
CA LYS A 80 30.52 46.60 21.41
C LYS A 80 29.83 45.63 20.47
N ALA A 81 30.32 45.57 19.23
CA ALA A 81 29.91 44.63 18.21
C ALA A 81 29.83 43.22 18.81
N THR A 82 28.63 42.79 19.22
CA THR A 82 28.39 41.39 19.54
C THR A 82 28.64 40.61 18.26
N SER A 83 29.79 39.92 18.24
CA SER A 83 30.33 39.03 17.20
C SER A 83 29.62 39.08 15.84
N SER A 84 30.06 39.99 14.96
CA SER A 84 29.63 40.03 13.56
C SER A 84 29.78 38.67 12.86
N TRP A 85 30.76 37.87 13.30
CA TRP A 85 30.96 36.51 12.81
C TRP A 85 29.81 35.57 13.20
N PHE A 86 29.31 35.62 14.44
CA PHE A 86 28.16 34.79 14.85
C PHE A 86 26.89 35.13 14.05
N ARG A 87 26.67 36.41 13.74
CA ARG A 87 25.57 36.82 12.85
C ARG A 87 25.75 36.26 11.43
N GLY A 88 26.96 36.32 10.88
CA GLY A 88 27.28 35.74 9.57
C GLY A 88 27.07 34.22 9.56
N PHE A 89 27.55 33.52 10.59
CA PHE A 89 27.36 32.09 10.79
C PHE A 89 25.88 31.71 10.85
N LEU A 90 25.07 32.45 11.62
CA LEU A 90 23.65 32.17 11.75
C LEU A 90 22.86 32.46 10.45
N SER A 91 23.28 33.48 9.70
CA SER A 91 22.75 33.76 8.36
C SER A 91 23.11 32.66 7.35
N PHE A 92 24.33 32.13 7.42
CA PHE A 92 24.76 31.00 6.60
C PHE A 92 23.95 29.74 6.96
N PHE A 93 23.77 29.46 8.25
CA PHE A 93 22.97 28.34 8.70
C PHE A 93 21.50 28.43 8.25
N LEU A 94 20.91 29.64 8.24
CA LEU A 94 19.57 29.86 7.68
C LEU A 94 19.53 29.54 6.19
N LEU A 95 20.54 29.96 5.41
CA LEU A 95 20.66 29.61 4.00
C LEU A 95 20.77 28.09 3.82
N CYS A 96 21.54 27.40 4.67
CA CYS A 96 21.61 25.94 4.67
C CYS A 96 20.25 25.28 4.94
N LEU A 97 19.45 25.80 5.88
CA LEU A 97 18.10 25.27 6.16
C LEU A 97 17.15 25.45 4.96
N VAL A 98 17.19 26.61 4.30
CA VAL A 98 16.41 26.85 3.08
C VAL A 98 16.89 25.92 1.95
N ALA A 99 18.20 25.81 1.75
CA ALA A 99 18.77 24.91 0.76
C ALA A 99 18.38 23.44 1.03
N PHE A 100 18.39 23.01 2.29
CA PHE A 100 17.97 21.67 2.69
C PHE A 100 16.49 21.41 2.35
N SER A 101 15.60 22.38 2.57
CA SER A 101 14.18 22.25 2.18
C SER A 101 14.00 22.14 0.66
N ILE A 102 14.77 22.92 -0.13
CA ILE A 102 14.75 22.88 -1.59
C ILE A 102 15.28 21.53 -2.09
N ILE A 103 16.39 21.05 -1.53
CA ILE A 103 16.97 19.75 -1.87
C ILE A 103 16.01 18.60 -1.53
N ASN A 104 15.28 18.68 -0.41
CA ASN A 104 14.30 17.67 -0.04
C ASN A 104 13.15 17.60 -1.05
N ILE A 105 12.61 18.75 -1.48
CA ILE A 105 11.56 18.80 -2.51
C ILE A 105 12.09 18.34 -3.86
N PHE A 106 13.26 18.81 -4.25
CA PHE A 106 13.87 18.40 -5.50
C PHE A 106 14.11 16.88 -5.51
N SER A 107 14.56 16.32 -4.39
CA SER A 107 14.74 14.87 -4.25
C SER A 107 13.43 14.10 -4.32
N CYS A 108 12.37 14.63 -3.70
CA CYS A 108 11.04 14.04 -3.76
C CYS A 108 10.52 13.94 -5.20
N PHE A 109 10.69 14.99 -6.01
CA PHE A 109 10.23 14.99 -7.41
C PHE A 109 11.17 14.26 -8.38
N SER A 110 12.47 14.36 -8.18
CA SER A 110 13.46 13.88 -9.16
C SER A 110 13.93 12.46 -8.91
N PHE A 111 14.27 12.10 -7.66
CA PHE A 111 14.98 10.85 -7.34
C PHE A 111 14.06 9.70 -6.91
N GLN A 112 12.87 9.98 -6.38
CA GLN A 112 11.99 8.96 -5.81
C GLN A 112 11.07 8.33 -6.87
N LYS A 113 11.68 7.69 -7.87
CA LYS A 113 11.00 6.98 -8.96
C LYS A 113 11.35 5.50 -8.92
N LYS A 114 10.33 4.63 -8.94
CA LYS A 114 10.49 3.17 -9.02
C LYS A 114 10.06 2.68 -10.40
N THR A 115 10.90 1.86 -11.01
CA THR A 115 10.60 1.25 -12.32
C THR A 115 10.01 -0.13 -12.09
N TYR A 116 8.78 -0.32 -12.54
CA TYR A 116 8.10 -1.62 -12.55
C TYR A 116 8.08 -2.16 -13.98
N ARG A 117 8.48 -3.42 -14.14
CA ARG A 117 8.40 -4.11 -15.44
C ARG A 117 7.12 -4.92 -15.49
N THR A 118 6.30 -4.67 -16.51
CA THR A 118 5.09 -5.46 -16.73
C THR A 118 5.43 -6.78 -17.40
N LEU A 119 4.53 -7.75 -17.22
CA LEU A 119 4.58 -8.96 -18.01
C LEU A 119 4.43 -8.64 -19.51
N PRO A 120 5.03 -9.46 -20.38
CA PRO A 120 4.91 -9.31 -21.83
C PRO A 120 3.43 -9.38 -22.26
N GLN A 121 2.93 -8.30 -22.89
CA GLN A 121 1.55 -8.21 -23.39
C GLN A 121 1.53 -8.16 -24.92
N SER A 122 0.40 -8.59 -25.51
CA SER A 122 0.16 -8.47 -26.95
C SER A 122 -0.24 -7.04 -27.31
N ASP A 123 0.22 -6.55 -28.47
CA ASP A 123 0.09 -5.16 -28.92
C ASP A 123 -1.36 -4.62 -28.96
N LYS A 124 -2.38 -5.49 -28.98
CA LYS A 124 -3.79 -5.07 -29.03
C LYS A 124 -4.32 -4.48 -27.72
N ASN A 125 -3.65 -4.71 -26.59
CA ASN A 125 -4.14 -4.34 -25.25
C ASN A 125 -3.38 -3.17 -24.60
N VAL A 126 -2.62 -2.38 -25.36
CA VAL A 126 -1.82 -1.28 -24.79
C VAL A 126 -2.75 -0.18 -24.27
N GLN A 127 -3.01 -0.18 -22.96
CA GLN A 127 -3.71 0.91 -22.30
C GLN A 127 -2.81 2.15 -22.28
N THR A 128 -3.34 3.30 -22.70
CA THR A 128 -2.68 4.62 -22.71
C THR A 128 -2.53 5.17 -21.30
N THR A 129 -1.79 4.48 -20.43
CA THR A 129 -1.47 4.97 -19.08
C THR A 129 -0.30 5.94 -19.19
N PRO A 130 -0.40 7.17 -18.64
CA PRO A 130 0.71 8.09 -18.63
C PRO A 130 1.92 7.50 -17.87
N GLY A 131 3.09 7.48 -18.50
CA GLY A 131 4.32 6.95 -17.92
C GLY A 131 4.69 5.51 -18.30
N LEU A 132 3.85 4.81 -19.06
CA LEU A 132 4.19 3.51 -19.65
C LEU A 132 5.14 3.71 -20.84
N ARG A 133 6.29 3.03 -20.83
CA ARG A 133 7.28 3.04 -21.90
C ARG A 133 7.53 1.61 -22.38
N PRO A 134 7.76 1.36 -23.67
CA PRO A 134 8.24 0.06 -24.12
C PRO A 134 9.63 -0.18 -23.50
N ALA A 135 9.84 -1.34 -22.90
CA ALA A 135 11.17 -1.73 -22.45
C ALA A 135 12.06 -1.86 -23.68
N HIS A 136 13.28 -1.30 -23.64
CA HIS A 136 14.25 -1.51 -24.70
C HIS A 136 14.78 -2.95 -24.63
N SER A 137 14.13 -3.85 -25.36
CA SER A 137 14.70 -5.16 -25.73
C SER A 137 15.10 -5.12 -27.20
N GLU A 138 16.25 -5.72 -27.54
CA GLU A 138 16.68 -5.89 -28.92
C GLU A 138 15.58 -6.55 -29.78
N PRO A 139 15.48 -6.21 -31.07
CA PRO A 139 14.36 -6.62 -31.91
C PRO A 139 14.51 -8.11 -32.29
N ASN A 140 14.09 -9.00 -31.41
CA ASN A 140 13.75 -10.37 -31.79
C ASN A 140 12.31 -10.36 -32.31
N GLU A 141 12.11 -10.74 -33.57
CA GLU A 141 10.83 -10.66 -34.31
C GLU A 141 9.65 -11.43 -33.65
N ASN A 142 9.92 -12.26 -32.63
CA ASN A 142 8.93 -13.10 -31.97
C ASN A 142 8.79 -12.88 -30.44
N GLU A 143 9.50 -11.90 -29.85
CA GLU A 143 9.39 -11.64 -28.41
C GLU A 143 8.32 -10.58 -28.09
N LYS A 144 7.35 -10.98 -27.26
CA LYS A 144 6.32 -10.09 -26.72
C LYS A 144 6.99 -8.93 -25.99
N ARG A 145 6.64 -7.69 -26.37
CA ARG A 145 7.19 -6.47 -25.75
C ARG A 145 6.84 -6.42 -24.27
N SER A 146 7.86 -6.35 -23.41
CA SER A 146 7.66 -5.96 -22.01
C SER A 146 7.55 -4.45 -21.92
N PHE A 147 6.68 -3.93 -21.06
CA PHE A 147 6.59 -2.50 -20.80
C PHE A 147 7.24 -2.16 -19.46
N GLU A 148 7.77 -0.96 -19.36
CA GLU A 148 8.31 -0.38 -18.14
C GLU A 148 7.40 0.78 -17.71
N LEU A 149 6.94 0.73 -16.47
CA LEU A 149 6.17 1.78 -15.84
C LEU A 149 7.04 2.45 -14.79
N VAL A 150 7.40 3.71 -15.02
CA VAL A 150 8.11 4.53 -14.03
C VAL A 150 7.06 5.17 -13.14
N VAL A 151 6.92 4.66 -11.92
CA VAL A 151 5.96 5.14 -10.93
C VAL A 151 6.69 6.05 -9.95
N TRP A 152 6.10 7.20 -9.66
CA TRP A 152 6.57 8.06 -8.58
C TRP A 152 6.20 7.43 -7.23
N SER A 153 7.19 7.17 -6.38
CA SER A 153 7.00 6.54 -5.07
C SER A 153 7.79 7.32 -4.02
N PRO A 154 7.23 8.43 -3.51
CA PRO A 154 7.95 9.28 -2.60
C PRO A 154 8.20 8.57 -1.26
N ASN A 155 9.33 8.89 -0.62
CA ASN A 155 9.58 8.45 0.76
C ASN A 155 8.59 9.19 1.68
N VAL A 156 7.84 8.44 2.47
CA VAL A 156 6.79 8.95 3.38
C VAL A 156 7.35 9.99 4.36
N PHE A 157 8.56 9.75 4.89
CA PHE A 157 9.21 10.71 5.78
C PHE A 157 9.53 12.03 5.06
N SER A 158 10.15 11.95 3.88
CA SER A 158 10.54 13.12 3.07
C SER A 158 9.32 13.90 2.59
N LEU A 159 8.23 13.22 2.25
CA LEU A 159 6.95 13.80 1.87
C LEU A 159 6.34 14.61 3.02
N TYR A 160 6.16 14.00 4.19
CA TYR A 160 5.58 14.71 5.34
C TYR A 160 6.47 15.84 5.84
N PHE A 161 7.79 15.62 5.87
CA PHE A 161 8.75 16.67 6.20
C PHE A 161 8.66 17.83 5.20
N SER A 162 8.54 17.56 3.90
CA SER A 162 8.36 18.58 2.86
C SER A 162 7.06 19.37 2.99
N CYS A 163 5.97 18.72 3.42
CA CYS A 163 4.68 19.39 3.60
C CYS A 163 4.71 20.34 4.81
N LEU A 164 5.35 19.92 5.91
CA LEU A 164 5.44 20.70 7.15
C LEU A 164 6.55 21.76 7.12
N PHE A 165 7.65 21.51 6.39
CA PHE A 165 8.81 22.39 6.23
C PHE A 165 8.96 22.81 4.75
N SER A 166 7.94 23.48 4.22
CA SER A 166 7.89 23.92 2.82
C SER A 166 8.80 25.13 2.57
N PRO A 167 9.66 25.13 1.53
CA PRO A 167 10.58 26.24 1.21
C PRO A 167 9.84 27.52 0.90
N ILE A 168 8.62 27.44 0.38
CA ILE A 168 7.82 28.62 0.02
C ILE A 168 7.50 29.42 1.29
N HIS A 169 7.09 28.75 2.37
CA HIS A 169 6.83 29.44 3.63
C HIS A 169 8.09 29.94 4.30
N LEU A 170 9.20 29.21 4.19
CA LEU A 170 10.49 29.64 4.72
C LEU A 170 10.97 30.89 3.99
N LEU A 171 10.82 30.96 2.66
CA LEU A 171 11.11 32.15 1.88
C LEU A 171 10.21 33.33 2.28
N ILE A 172 8.91 33.09 2.47
CA ILE A 172 7.98 34.13 2.97
C ILE A 172 8.42 34.64 4.35
N LEU A 173 8.73 33.74 5.29
CA LEU A 173 9.18 34.11 6.64
C LEU A 173 10.58 34.76 6.65
N TRP A 174 11.39 34.53 5.62
CA TRP A 174 12.71 35.14 5.49
C TRP A 174 12.64 36.55 4.89
N ILE A 175 11.76 36.77 3.92
CA ILE A 175 11.61 38.05 3.21
C ILE A 175 10.80 39.05 4.05
N TYR A 176 9.70 38.61 4.66
CA TYR A 176 8.81 39.49 5.41
C TYR A 176 9.23 39.62 6.87
N ILE A 177 8.98 40.80 7.46
CA ILE A 177 9.22 41.03 8.89
C ILE A 177 8.34 40.09 9.73
N LEU A 178 8.91 39.59 10.83
CA LEU A 178 8.29 38.58 11.66
C LEU A 178 7.07 39.13 12.43
N SER A 179 5.94 39.24 11.73
CA SER A 179 4.65 39.59 12.29
C SER A 179 3.91 38.33 12.74
N PRO A 180 3.18 38.35 13.87
CA PRO A 180 2.44 37.17 14.34
C PRO A 180 1.41 36.68 13.31
N LYS A 181 0.86 37.59 12.50
CA LYS A 181 -0.07 37.26 11.39
C LYS A 181 0.58 36.39 10.31
N ILE A 182 1.83 36.68 9.95
CA ILE A 182 2.55 35.96 8.89
C ILE A 182 2.98 34.58 9.39
N ILE A 183 3.41 34.50 10.65
CA ILE A 183 3.68 33.21 11.32
C ILE A 183 2.41 32.35 11.34
N LEU A 184 1.28 32.92 11.79
CA LEU A 184 -0.01 32.22 11.83
C LEU A 184 -0.41 31.70 10.44
N LEU A 185 -0.31 32.54 9.41
CA LEU A 185 -0.64 32.16 8.03
C LEU A 185 0.26 31.02 7.51
N SER A 186 1.57 31.09 7.79
CA SER A 186 2.54 30.06 7.44
C SER A 186 2.24 28.71 8.11
N VAL A 187 1.87 28.74 9.40
CA VAL A 187 1.47 27.54 10.14
C VAL A 187 0.19 26.94 9.56
N ILE A 188 -0.82 27.76 9.28
CA ILE A 188 -2.10 27.31 8.69
C ILE A 188 -1.87 26.64 7.34
N PHE A 189 -1.07 27.24 6.45
CA PHE A 189 -0.81 26.66 5.13
C PHE A 189 -0.01 25.35 5.24
N SER A 190 0.97 25.28 6.15
CA SER A 190 1.74 24.05 6.40
C SER A 190 0.84 22.91 6.91
N LEU A 191 -0.08 23.22 7.83
CA LEU A 191 -1.08 22.26 8.30
C LEU A 191 -2.02 21.81 7.16
N GLN A 192 -2.49 22.75 6.33
CA GLN A 192 -3.35 22.44 5.18
C GLN A 192 -2.66 21.46 4.22
N LEU A 193 -1.40 21.73 3.84
CA LEU A 193 -0.62 20.82 2.99
C LEU A 193 -0.46 19.43 3.62
N PHE A 194 -0.15 19.38 4.90
CA PHE A 194 0.00 18.11 5.63
C PHE A 194 -1.30 17.29 5.64
N PHE A 195 -2.45 17.93 5.92
CA PHE A 195 -3.74 17.24 5.90
C PHE A 195 -4.10 16.71 4.52
N ILE A 196 -3.88 17.50 3.46
CA ILE A 196 -4.14 17.08 2.07
C ILE A 196 -3.26 15.87 1.72
N ALA A 197 -1.95 15.96 2.01
CA ALA A 197 -1.01 14.89 1.73
C ALA A 197 -1.36 13.59 2.47
N ARG A 198 -1.76 13.69 3.75
CA ARG A 198 -2.20 12.55 4.55
C ARG A 198 -3.47 11.91 3.98
N ARG A 199 -4.50 12.70 3.68
CA ARG A 199 -5.76 12.20 3.10
C ARG A 199 -5.54 11.54 1.75
N PHE A 200 -4.63 12.07 0.94
CA PHE A 200 -4.26 11.46 -0.33
C PHE A 200 -3.56 10.11 -0.15
N LYS A 201 -2.64 10.00 0.83
CA LYS A 201 -1.99 8.72 1.17
C LYS A 201 -3.01 7.69 1.63
N ASP A 202 -3.93 8.08 2.49
CA ASP A 202 -4.99 7.20 3.00
C ASP A 202 -5.88 6.72 1.84
N MET A 203 -6.29 7.62 0.94
CA MET A 203 -7.05 7.28 -0.26
C MET A 203 -6.34 6.26 -1.15
N MET A 204 -5.02 6.41 -1.37
CA MET A 204 -4.25 5.45 -2.17
C MET A 204 -4.27 4.06 -1.53
N LYS A 205 -4.05 3.98 -0.20
CA LYS A 205 -4.10 2.72 0.54
C LYS A 205 -5.48 2.07 0.48
N ASP A 206 -6.55 2.86 0.56
CA ASP A 206 -7.92 2.36 0.46
C ASP A 206 -8.22 1.81 -0.94
N ARG A 207 -7.72 2.46 -2.00
CA ARG A 207 -7.84 1.96 -3.38
C ARG A 207 -7.10 0.63 -3.56
N ASP A 208 -5.89 0.51 -3.03
CA ASP A 208 -5.12 -0.73 -3.10
C ASP A 208 -5.83 -1.87 -2.37
N CYS A 209 -6.37 -1.59 -1.18
CA CYS A 209 -7.18 -2.56 -0.42
C CYS A 209 -8.43 -2.99 -1.21
N LEU A 210 -9.10 -2.05 -1.87
CA LEU A 210 -10.27 -2.34 -2.69
C LEU A 210 -9.90 -3.23 -3.88
N HIS A 211 -8.81 -2.91 -4.60
CA HIS A 211 -8.34 -3.73 -5.72
C HIS A 211 -7.99 -5.15 -5.27
N GLN A 212 -7.30 -5.29 -4.14
CA GLN A 212 -7.00 -6.60 -3.56
C GLN A 212 -8.27 -7.39 -3.22
N GLN A 213 -9.28 -6.74 -2.63
CA GLN A 213 -10.55 -7.37 -2.31
C GLN A 213 -11.33 -7.81 -3.56
N VAL A 214 -11.32 -6.98 -4.61
CA VAL A 214 -11.96 -7.31 -5.89
C VAL A 214 -11.30 -8.53 -6.53
N PHE A 215 -9.97 -8.61 -6.55
CA PHE A 215 -9.25 -9.79 -7.05
C PHE A 215 -9.54 -11.03 -6.20
N TYR A 216 -9.59 -10.89 -4.88
CA TYR A 216 -9.95 -12.00 -3.99
C TYR A 216 -11.37 -12.54 -4.29
N GLU A 217 -12.34 -11.66 -4.50
CA GLU A 217 -13.68 -12.09 -4.88
C GLU A 217 -13.74 -12.74 -6.26
N TYR A 218 -12.98 -12.19 -7.22
CA TYR A 218 -12.86 -12.75 -8.55
C TYR A 218 -12.30 -14.17 -8.49
N ASP A 219 -11.17 -14.36 -7.80
CA ASP A 219 -10.51 -15.66 -7.68
C ASP A 219 -11.45 -16.69 -7.05
N LYS A 220 -12.12 -16.32 -5.95
CA LYS A 220 -13.06 -17.21 -5.27
C LYS A 220 -14.29 -17.58 -6.11
N LYS A 221 -14.76 -16.68 -6.98
CA LYS A 221 -15.96 -16.90 -7.80
C LYS A 221 -15.65 -17.63 -9.10
N PHE A 222 -14.54 -17.30 -9.75
CA PHE A 222 -14.27 -17.71 -11.12
C PHE A 222 -13.04 -18.60 -11.28
N VAL A 223 -12.01 -18.44 -10.44
CA VAL A 223 -10.76 -19.19 -10.56
C VAL A 223 -10.80 -20.47 -9.73
N GLU A 224 -11.23 -20.38 -8.47
CA GLU A 224 -11.36 -21.49 -7.53
C GLU A 224 -12.81 -21.66 -7.06
N PRO A 225 -13.78 -21.87 -7.98
CA PRO A 225 -15.15 -22.09 -7.58
C PRO A 225 -15.25 -23.38 -6.75
N ARG A 226 -16.10 -23.38 -5.73
CA ARG A 226 -16.41 -24.60 -4.97
C ARG A 226 -17.09 -25.61 -5.89
N LEU A 227 -16.34 -26.59 -6.39
CA LEU A 227 -16.84 -27.57 -7.38
C LEU A 227 -17.87 -28.55 -6.78
N SER A 228 -17.84 -28.80 -5.46
CA SER A 228 -18.67 -29.80 -4.79
C SER A 228 -19.76 -29.21 -3.88
N VAL A 229 -20.35 -28.08 -4.27
CA VAL A 229 -21.52 -27.55 -3.54
C VAL A 229 -22.73 -28.46 -3.81
N VAL A 230 -23.29 -29.02 -2.74
CA VAL A 230 -24.53 -29.80 -2.83
C VAL A 230 -25.65 -28.90 -3.32
N LYS A 231 -26.14 -29.17 -4.54
CA LYS A 231 -27.29 -28.49 -5.13
C LYS A 231 -28.53 -29.37 -4.96
N ARG A 232 -29.69 -28.72 -4.90
CA ARG A 232 -30.98 -29.41 -4.91
C ARG A 232 -31.40 -29.65 -6.35
N ASP A 233 -31.92 -30.84 -6.62
CA ASP A 233 -32.49 -31.13 -7.94
C ASP A 233 -33.85 -30.44 -8.06
N VAL A 234 -34.12 -29.88 -9.23
CA VAL A 234 -35.39 -29.21 -9.56
C VAL A 234 -35.86 -29.78 -10.89
N ALA A 235 -37.06 -30.34 -10.90
CA ALA A 235 -37.69 -30.77 -12.14
C ALA A 235 -38.64 -29.67 -12.61
N THR A 236 -38.50 -29.27 -13.88
CA THR A 236 -39.40 -28.33 -14.54
C THR A 236 -40.21 -29.09 -15.56
N ASN A 237 -41.53 -29.09 -15.41
CA ASN A 237 -42.42 -29.73 -16.37
C ASN A 237 -43.19 -28.66 -17.17
N THR A 238 -43.12 -28.75 -18.49
CA THR A 238 -43.86 -27.88 -19.43
C THR A 238 -45.02 -28.60 -20.12
N SER A 239 -45.43 -29.78 -19.65
CA SER A 239 -46.49 -30.61 -20.24
C SER A 239 -47.81 -29.87 -20.48
N TYR A 240 -48.08 -28.79 -19.75
CA TYR A 240 -49.34 -28.04 -19.84
C TYR A 240 -49.19 -26.65 -20.53
N GLY A 241 -48.10 -26.44 -21.29
CA GLY A 241 -47.89 -25.21 -22.05
C GLY A 241 -47.43 -24.01 -21.20
N PRO A 242 -47.32 -22.80 -21.81
CA PRO A 242 -46.64 -21.65 -21.20
C PRO A 242 -47.33 -21.08 -19.95
N VAL A 243 -48.62 -21.38 -19.74
CA VAL A 243 -49.42 -20.86 -18.61
C VAL A 243 -49.33 -21.77 -17.37
N SER A 244 -48.93 -23.04 -17.53
CA SER A 244 -48.99 -24.06 -16.47
C SER A 244 -47.65 -24.81 -16.31
N ALA A 245 -46.54 -24.06 -16.34
CA ALA A 245 -45.24 -24.61 -15.99
C ALA A 245 -45.22 -24.98 -14.49
N ALA A 246 -45.03 -26.27 -14.18
CA ALA A 246 -44.93 -26.77 -12.82
C ALA A 246 -43.45 -26.99 -12.45
N VAL A 247 -43.05 -26.48 -11.29
CA VAL A 247 -41.68 -26.64 -10.76
C VAL A 247 -41.73 -27.47 -9.49
N GLU A 248 -41.15 -28.66 -9.54
CA GLU A 248 -41.03 -29.55 -8.37
C GLU A 248 -39.63 -29.43 -7.76
N TYR A 249 -39.58 -29.33 -6.43
CA TYR A 249 -38.35 -29.16 -5.67
C TYR A 249 -38.03 -30.42 -4.87
N TYR A 250 -36.79 -30.92 -5.01
CA TYR A 250 -36.32 -32.09 -4.27
C TYR A 250 -35.29 -31.69 -3.22
N SER A 251 -35.25 -32.42 -2.09
CA SER A 251 -34.23 -32.16 -1.06
C SER A 251 -32.84 -32.57 -1.56
N PRO A 252 -31.78 -31.78 -1.29
CA PRO A 252 -30.43 -32.10 -1.71
C PRO A 252 -29.98 -33.43 -1.11
N LYS A 253 -29.79 -34.45 -1.95
CA LYS A 253 -29.30 -35.76 -1.53
C LYS A 253 -27.78 -35.71 -1.38
N ARG A 254 -27.24 -36.43 -0.39
CA ARG A 254 -25.79 -36.67 -0.32
C ARG A 254 -25.37 -37.44 -1.59
N PRO A 255 -24.16 -37.19 -2.13
CA PRO A 255 -23.65 -37.99 -3.24
C PRO A 255 -23.76 -39.47 -2.86
N ILE A 256 -24.45 -40.23 -3.70
CA ILE A 256 -24.63 -41.66 -3.49
C ILE A 256 -23.33 -42.29 -3.99
N ASP A 257 -22.47 -42.75 -3.07
CA ASP A 257 -21.19 -43.40 -3.41
C ASP A 257 -21.37 -44.77 -4.09
N ALA A 258 -22.62 -45.21 -4.29
CA ALA A 258 -22.97 -46.48 -4.92
C ALA A 258 -23.52 -46.24 -6.33
N PHE A 259 -22.92 -46.91 -7.31
CA PHE A 259 -23.45 -47.00 -8.66
C PHE A 259 -24.86 -47.65 -8.59
N LEU A 260 -25.89 -46.86 -8.83
CA LEU A 260 -27.26 -47.37 -8.91
C LEU A 260 -27.41 -48.05 -10.27
N GLU A 261 -27.34 -49.38 -10.29
CA GLU A 261 -27.74 -50.14 -11.47
C GLU A 261 -29.21 -49.80 -11.78
N HIS A 262 -29.46 -49.28 -12.97
CA HIS A 262 -30.80 -49.19 -13.51
C HIS A 262 -31.35 -50.61 -13.61
N LYS A 263 -32.11 -51.05 -12.60
CA LYS A 263 -32.93 -52.24 -12.74
C LYS A 263 -33.87 -51.96 -13.89
N THR A 264 -33.63 -52.61 -15.01
CA THR A 264 -34.58 -52.69 -16.12
C THR A 264 -35.90 -53.09 -15.50
N SER A 265 -36.91 -52.22 -15.64
CA SER A 265 -38.24 -52.48 -15.12
C SER A 265 -38.66 -53.85 -15.67
N PRO A 266 -39.00 -54.84 -14.83
CA PRO A 266 -39.43 -56.13 -15.34
C PRO A 266 -40.70 -55.87 -16.15
N SER A 267 -40.57 -56.18 -17.44
CA SER A 267 -41.59 -56.03 -18.47
C SER A 267 -42.98 -56.37 -17.94
N VAL A 268 -43.90 -55.47 -18.29
CA VAL A 268 -45.35 -55.66 -18.31
C VAL A 268 -45.74 -57.13 -18.58
N ARG A 269 -46.22 -57.78 -17.51
CA ARG A 269 -47.24 -58.84 -17.43
C ARG A 269 -47.37 -59.82 -18.61
N SER A 270 -46.78 -61.01 -18.46
CA SER A 270 -47.26 -62.25 -19.10
C SER A 270 -48.43 -62.85 -18.28
N PRO A 271 -49.45 -63.48 -18.89
CA PRO A 271 -50.67 -63.88 -18.20
C PRO A 271 -50.47 -65.05 -17.22
N LYS A 272 -51.27 -65.02 -16.15
CA LYS A 272 -51.23 -65.92 -14.99
C LYS A 272 -51.56 -67.38 -15.36
N THR A 273 -50.69 -68.30 -14.97
CA THR A 273 -51.03 -69.72 -14.78
C THR A 273 -51.39 -69.93 -13.29
N PRO A 274 -52.49 -70.62 -12.95
CA PRO A 274 -52.90 -70.79 -11.56
C PRO A 274 -52.28 -72.05 -10.94
N GLY A 275 -51.70 -71.90 -9.74
CA GLY A 275 -51.43 -73.04 -8.85
C GLY A 275 -50.14 -72.94 -8.06
N SER A 276 -50.19 -72.37 -6.84
CA SER A 276 -49.49 -72.82 -5.62
C SER A 276 -49.57 -71.76 -4.50
N PRO A 277 -49.58 -72.16 -3.21
CA PRO A 277 -50.09 -71.34 -2.12
C PRO A 277 -49.09 -70.30 -1.60
N LEU A 278 -49.68 -69.24 -1.03
CA LEU A 278 -49.04 -68.06 -0.44
C LEU A 278 -48.09 -68.42 0.72
N PHE A 279 -46.80 -68.13 0.55
CA PHE A 279 -45.88 -67.90 1.67
C PHE A 279 -45.75 -66.40 1.92
N THR A 280 -46.37 -65.90 2.98
CA THR A 280 -46.20 -64.52 3.45
C THR A 280 -44.90 -64.40 4.24
N TYR A 281 -43.89 -63.76 3.68
CA TYR A 281 -42.71 -63.32 4.45
C TYR A 281 -42.85 -61.83 4.80
N ARG A 282 -43.14 -61.58 6.08
CA ARG A 282 -43.18 -60.24 6.70
C ARG A 282 -41.74 -59.76 6.90
N ARG A 283 -41.27 -58.81 6.10
CA ARG A 283 -39.95 -58.17 6.28
C ARG A 283 -40.11 -56.81 6.96
N GLY A 284 -39.75 -56.75 8.24
CA GLY A 284 -39.71 -55.54 9.04
C GLY A 284 -38.46 -54.70 8.75
N ASN A 285 -38.66 -53.40 8.57
CA ASN A 285 -37.63 -52.37 8.52
C ASN A 285 -36.90 -52.24 9.86
N ARG A 286 -35.57 -52.36 9.87
CA ARG A 286 -34.67 -51.65 10.79
C ARG A 286 -33.30 -51.44 10.14
N HIS A 287 -32.97 -50.20 9.81
CA HIS A 287 -31.58 -49.74 9.77
C HIS A 287 -31.46 -48.53 10.69
N SER A 288 -30.88 -48.79 11.85
CA SER A 288 -30.52 -47.83 12.89
C SER A 288 -29.07 -47.38 12.70
N LEU A 289 -28.90 -46.04 12.72
CA LEU A 289 -27.82 -45.27 13.34
C LEU A 289 -26.37 -45.74 13.11
N ALA A 290 -25.66 -45.00 12.25
CA ALA A 290 -24.20 -44.88 12.33
C ALA A 290 -23.82 -43.43 12.65
N ALA A 291 -22.97 -43.29 13.66
CA ALA A 291 -22.61 -42.07 14.36
C ALA A 291 -21.95 -40.99 13.48
N SER A 292 -22.19 -39.74 13.84
CA SER A 292 -21.53 -38.56 13.31
C SER A 292 -20.11 -38.42 13.86
N VAL A 293 -19.10 -38.53 12.99
CA VAL A 293 -17.78 -37.95 13.25
C VAL A 293 -17.80 -36.50 12.75
N PRO A 294 -17.42 -35.49 13.55
CA PRO A 294 -17.28 -34.13 13.05
C PRO A 294 -16.09 -34.08 12.10
N ARG A 295 -16.33 -33.82 10.82
CA ARG A 295 -15.28 -33.50 9.86
C ARG A 295 -14.81 -32.08 10.16
N GLU A 296 -13.67 -31.96 10.85
CA GLU A 296 -12.99 -30.68 11.01
C GLU A 296 -12.83 -30.02 9.65
N SER A 297 -13.38 -28.81 9.54
CA SER A 297 -13.22 -27.98 8.36
C SER A 297 -11.78 -27.49 8.34
N ASN A 298 -10.98 -28.05 7.42
CA ASN A 298 -9.73 -27.43 6.98
C ASN A 298 -10.07 -26.15 6.21
N SER A 299 -10.55 -25.14 6.93
CA SER A 299 -10.62 -23.77 6.47
C SER A 299 -9.25 -23.12 6.70
N PRO A 300 -8.68 -22.42 5.71
CA PRO A 300 -7.41 -21.70 5.86
C PRO A 300 -7.53 -20.45 6.75
N LEU A 301 -8.57 -20.38 7.60
CA LEU A 301 -8.78 -19.30 8.58
C LEU A 301 -7.80 -19.35 9.77
N LYS A 302 -7.02 -20.43 9.93
CA LYS A 302 -5.91 -20.45 10.90
C LYS A 302 -4.69 -19.62 10.46
N ARG A 303 -4.66 -19.10 9.22
CA ARG A 303 -3.53 -18.30 8.69
C ARG A 303 -3.72 -16.79 8.76
N PHE A 304 -4.79 -16.30 9.38
CA PHE A 304 -4.88 -14.89 9.72
C PHE A 304 -4.43 -14.72 11.17
N SER A 305 -3.28 -14.07 11.36
CA SER A 305 -2.94 -13.45 12.63
C SER A 305 -4.15 -12.62 13.07
N ARG A 306 -4.71 -12.93 14.24
CA ARG A 306 -5.73 -12.09 14.88
C ARG A 306 -5.20 -10.66 14.88
N PHE A 307 -5.84 -9.79 14.11
CA PHE A 307 -5.72 -8.37 14.34
C PHE A 307 -6.28 -8.12 15.74
N THR A 308 -5.42 -7.72 16.66
CA THR A 308 -5.83 -7.13 17.94
C THR A 308 -6.70 -5.91 17.61
N PRO A 309 -7.97 -5.87 18.04
CA PRO A 309 -8.76 -4.66 17.90
C PRO A 309 -8.14 -3.62 18.84
N GLU A 310 -7.55 -2.58 18.26
CA GLU A 310 -7.13 -1.40 19.00
C GLU A 310 -8.40 -0.79 19.61
N ARG A 311 -8.51 -0.95 20.93
CA ARG A 311 -9.62 -0.48 21.75
C ARG A 311 -9.54 1.05 21.74
N ARG A 312 -10.31 1.69 20.86
CA ARG A 312 -10.59 3.12 20.94
C ARG A 312 -11.31 3.39 22.26
N HIS A 313 -10.56 3.78 23.28
CA HIS A 313 -11.09 4.46 24.44
C HIS A 313 -11.52 5.86 23.97
N PHE A 314 -12.82 6.01 23.73
CA PHE A 314 -13.50 7.28 23.93
C PHE A 314 -13.73 7.40 25.43
N GLU A 315 -13.01 8.31 26.08
CA GLU A 315 -13.47 8.93 27.33
C GLU A 315 -13.75 10.40 27.02
N GLY A 316 -14.85 10.89 27.58
CA GLY A 316 -15.45 12.20 27.30
C GLY A 316 -14.87 13.35 28.09
#